data_AF-A0A7X7R426-F1
#
_entry.id   AF-A0A7X7R426-F1
#
_cell.length_a   1.000
_cell.length_b   1.000
_cell.length_c   1.000
_cell.angle_alpha   90.00
_cell.angle_beta   90.00
_cell.angle_gamma   90.00
#
_symmetry.space_group_name_H-M   'P 1'
#
loop_
_entity.id
_entity.type
_entity.pdbx_description
1 polymer ?
#
loop_
_entity_poly.entity_id
_entity_poly.type
_entity_poly.pdbx_seq_one_letter_code
_entity_poly.pdbx_strand_id
1 'polypeptide(L)' 'GRFGINASRAANYHADSAGTSLNFNVVGEAVSFLRANKAMAPNWKAEIDEDFARRGKKGTKK' A
#
# COMPACT_ATOMS: atom_id res chain seq x y z
N GLY A 1 -26.65 4.76 -2.76
CA GLY A 1 -25.30 5.31 -3.02
C GLY A 1 -24.27 4.23 -2.79
N ARG A 2 -23.20 4.18 -3.58
CA ARG A 2 -22.05 3.29 -3.34
C ARG A 2 -20.97 4.10 -2.63
N PHE A 3 -20.67 3.72 -1.39
CA PHE A 3 -19.59 4.34 -0.61
C PHE A 3 -18.29 3.55 -0.81
N GLY A 4 -17.14 4.23 -0.70
CA GLY A 4 -15.80 3.63 -0.78
C GLY A 4 -15.01 4.00 -2.03
N ILE A 5 -13.75 3.55 -2.06
CA ILE A 5 -12.82 3.73 -3.18
C ILE A 5 -12.67 2.43 -3.99
N ASN A 6 -12.16 2.54 -5.21
CA ASN A 6 -11.84 1.35 -6.01
C ASN A 6 -10.78 0.50 -5.29
N ALA A 7 -10.91 -0.83 -5.31
CA ALA A 7 -9.97 -1.74 -4.65
C ALA A 7 -8.51 -1.56 -5.10
N SER A 8 -8.28 -1.14 -6.36
CA SER A 8 -6.94 -0.79 -6.87
C SER A 8 -6.28 0.40 -6.15
N ARG A 9 -7.07 1.17 -5.39
CA ARG A 9 -6.63 2.34 -4.60
C ARG A 9 -6.54 2.03 -3.10
N ALA A 10 -6.83 0.81 -2.67
CA ALA A 10 -6.67 0.37 -1.29
C ALA A 10 -5.44 -0.53 -1.14
N ALA A 11 -4.73 -0.41 -0.01
CA ALA A 11 -3.57 -1.24 0.34
C ALA A 11 -3.71 -1.74 1.78
N ASN A 12 -3.33 -2.99 2.03
CA ASN A 12 -3.21 -3.54 3.37
C ASN A 12 -1.75 -3.45 3.82
N TYR A 13 -1.50 -2.94 5.02
CA TYR A 13 -0.17 -2.86 5.62
C TYR A 13 -0.27 -3.22 7.10
N HIS A 14 0.83 -3.66 7.72
CA HIS A 14 0.82 -3.83 9.18
C HIS A 14 1.11 -2.49 9.84
N ALA A 15 0.26 -2.09 10.78
CA ALA A 15 0.36 -0.84 11.53
C ALA A 15 1.45 -0.87 12.62
N ASP A 16 2.66 -1.29 12.24
CA ASP A 16 3.88 -1.19 13.04
C ASP A 16 4.84 -0.16 12.42
N SER A 17 5.97 0.12 13.08
CA SER A 17 6.91 1.14 12.62
C SER A 17 7.43 0.88 11.20
N ALA A 18 7.73 -0.37 10.86
CA ALA A 18 8.26 -0.73 9.55
C ALA A 18 7.20 -0.61 8.45
N GLY A 19 5.99 -1.11 8.69
CA GLY A 19 4.88 -1.03 7.75
C GLY A 19 4.39 0.41 7.55
N THR A 20 4.36 1.21 8.62
CA THR A 20 3.95 2.62 8.55
C THR A 20 4.95 3.45 7.74
N SER A 21 6.25 3.25 7.97
CA SER A 21 7.30 3.94 7.21
C SER A 21 7.24 3.59 5.72
N LEU A 22 7.12 2.30 5.38
CA LEU A 22 6.98 1.86 3.99
C LEU A 22 5.72 2.44 3.34
N ASN A 23 4.57 2.35 4.02
CA ASN A 23 3.31 2.89 3.53
C ASN A 23 3.41 4.39 3.25
N PHE A 24 4.01 5.17 4.15
CA PHE A 24 4.17 6.61 3.97
C PHE A 24 5.03 6.95 2.74
N ASN A 25 6.15 6.24 2.55
CA ASN A 25 7.04 6.46 1.41
C ASN A 25 6.34 6.16 0.08
N VAL A 26 5.71 4.98 -0.03
CA VAL A 26 5.06 4.52 -1.27
C VAL A 26 3.83 5.37 -1.61
N VAL A 27 2.98 5.70 -0.62
CA VAL A 27 1.84 6.61 -0.83
C VAL A 27 2.30 8.01 -1.19
N GLY A 28 3.38 8.49 -0.57
CA GLY A 28 3.99 9.79 -0.89
C GLY A 28 4.41 9.89 -2.36
N GLU A 29 5.07 8.85 -2.88
CA GLU A 29 5.43 8.74 -4.30
C GLU A 29 4.17 8.73 -5.17
N ALA A 30 3.19 7.87 -4.89
CA ALA A 30 1.94 7.79 -5.65
C ALA A 30 1.20 9.14 -5.71
N VAL A 31 1.13 9.87 -4.58
CA VAL A 31 0.52 11.20 -4.50
C VAL A 31 1.32 12.22 -5.31
N SER A 32 2.66 12.10 -5.37
CA SER A 32 3.50 13.01 -6.17
C SER A 32 3.19 12.91 -7.66
N PHE A 33 2.94 11.71 -8.20
CA PHE A 33 2.50 11.52 -9.59
C PHE A 33 1.15 12.19 -9.84
N LEU A 34 0.18 11.99 -8.94
CA LEU A 34 -1.14 12.61 -9.06
C LEU A 34 -1.06 14.14 -9.03
N ARG A 35 -0.27 14.71 -8.13
CA ARG A 35 -0.03 16.16 -8.06
C ARG A 35 0.63 16.73 -9.31
N ALA A 36 1.45 15.92 -9.99
CA ALA A 36 2.09 16.28 -11.24
C ALA A 36 1.20 16.04 -12.49
N ASN A 37 -0.09 15.71 -12.32
CA ASN A 37 -1.00 15.29 -13.40
C ASN A 37 -0.44 14.11 -14.24
N LYS A 38 0.37 13.25 -13.62
CA LYS A 38 0.93 12.05 -14.26
C LYS A 38 0.09 10.82 -13.94
N ALA A 39 0.12 9.85 -14.84
CA ALA A 39 -0.44 8.54 -14.58
C ALA A 39 0.35 7.84 -13.46
N MET A 40 -0.38 7.36 -12.46
CA MET A 40 0.18 6.53 -11.38
C MET A 40 0.36 5.10 -11.90
N ALA A 41 1.46 4.45 -11.53
CA ALA A 41 1.72 3.07 -11.93
C ALA A 41 0.60 2.12 -11.43
N PRO A 42 0.13 1.14 -12.24
CA PRO A 42 -0.89 0.18 -11.81
C PRO A 42 -0.48 -0.64 -10.59
N ASN A 43 0.81 -0.87 -10.43
CA ASN A 43 1.45 -1.63 -9.35
C ASN A 43 2.05 -0.74 -8.25
N TRP A 44 1.58 0.50 -8.09
CA TRP A 44 2.09 1.47 -7.10
C TRP A 44 2.22 0.90 -5.67
N LYS A 45 1.38 -0.06 -5.27
CA LYS A 45 1.36 -0.65 -3.93
C LYS A 45 2.11 -1.98 -3.82
N ALA A 46 2.84 -2.41 -4.84
CA ALA A 46 3.48 -3.73 -4.87
C ALA A 46 4.39 -3.96 -3.65
N GLU A 47 5.21 -2.97 -3.28
CA GLU A 47 6.09 -3.09 -2.11
C GLU A 47 5.33 -3.25 -0.80
N ILE A 48 4.21 -2.54 -0.64
CA ILE A 48 3.34 -2.65 0.54
C ILE A 48 2.72 -4.06 0.59
N ASP A 49 2.19 -4.55 -0.54
CA ASP A 49 1.56 -5.87 -0.60
C ASP A 49 2.57 -6.99 -0.30
N GLU A 50 3.77 -6.89 -0.85
CA GLU A 50 4.85 -7.85 -0.64
C GLU A 50 5.30 -7.88 0.82
N ASP A 51 5.48 -6.71 1.44
CA ASP A 51 5.79 -6.63 2.86
C ASP A 51 4.66 -7.20 3.73
N PHE A 52 3.42 -6.84 3.42
CA PHE A 52 2.26 -7.36 4.13
C PHE A 52 2.20 -8.89 4.06
N ALA A 53 2.34 -9.46 2.87
CA ALA A 53 2.34 -10.90 2.64
C ALA A 53 3.53 -11.62 3.31
N ARG A 54 4.73 -11.03 3.25
CA ARG A 54 5.95 -11.59 3.85
C ARG A 54 5.85 -11.63 5.37
N ARG A 55 5.35 -10.57 6.00
CA ARG A 55 5.28 -10.47 7.47
C ARG A 55 4.03 -11.12 8.06
N GLY A 56 2.95 -11.24 7.28
CA GLY A 56 1.72 -11.95 7.67
C GLY A 56 1.90 -13.47 7.84
N LYS A 57 2.91 -14.07 7.19
CA LYS A 57 3.20 -15.51 7.28
C LYS A 57 3.84 -15.97 8.59
N LYS A 58 4.16 -15.06 9.53
CA LYS A 58 4.75 -15.42 10.83
C LYS A 58 3.72 -15.91 11.88
N GLY A 59 2.42 -15.82 11.58
CA GLY A 59 1.34 -16.21 12.51
C GLY A 59 0.90 -17.69 12.46
N THR A 60 1.25 -18.44 11.41
CA THR A 60 0.86 -19.86 11.27
C THR A 60 1.97 -20.79 11.74
N LYS A 61 2.19 -20.81 13.05
CA LYS A 61 2.72 -21.99 13.76
C LYS A 61 1.79 -22.31 14.93
N LYS A 62 0.71 -23.03 14.63
CA LYS A 62 0.08 -24.07 15.45
C LYS A 62 -0.98 -24.78 14.64
#